data_AF-R7F4E0-F1
#
_entry.id   AF-R7F4E0-F1
#
_cell.length_a   1.000
_cell.length_b   1.000
_cell.length_c   1.000
_cell.angle_alpha   90.00
_cell.angle_beta   90.00
_cell.angle_gamma   90.00
#
_symmetry.space_group_name_H-M   'P 1'
#
loop_
_entity.id
_entity.type
_entity.pdbx_description
1 polymer ?
#
loop_
_entity_poly.entity_id
_entity_poly.type
_entity_poly.pdbx_seq_one_letter_code
_entity_poly.pdbx_strand_id
1 'polypeptide(L)'
;MQFRRETMLMETGESSTRQNVESVKASWPVRVWRFYYDGFRNMTSLGRQLWVLILLKLFIFFVILKLFFFPDLLKRDYDNDAERAQAVRTHLSNPDKR
;
A
#
# COMPACT_ATOMS: atom_id res chain seq x y z
N MET A 1 10.34 29.44 -59.35
CA MET A 1 9.46 29.36 -58.16
C MET A 1 8.98 27.91 -57.89
N GLN A 2 9.87 26.92 -57.90
CA GLN A 2 9.53 25.48 -57.68
C GLN A 2 10.11 24.94 -56.36
N PHE A 3 11.14 25.60 -55.82
CA PHE A 3 11.94 25.16 -54.67
C PHE A 3 11.19 25.11 -53.32
N ARG A 4 10.10 25.86 -53.16
CA ARG A 4 9.34 25.91 -51.89
C ARG A 4 8.33 24.76 -51.72
N ARG A 5 7.98 24.05 -52.80
CA ARG A 5 6.99 22.95 -52.70
C ARG A 5 7.62 21.67 -52.15
N GLU A 6 8.90 21.43 -52.42
CA GLU A 6 9.60 20.22 -51.98
C GLU A 6 9.86 20.20 -50.46
N THR A 7 10.14 21.36 -49.87
CA THR A 7 10.32 21.49 -48.41
C THR A 7 9.02 21.25 -47.64
N MET A 8 7.87 21.59 -48.23
CA MET A 8 6.56 21.41 -47.60
C MET A 8 6.11 19.94 -47.58
N LEU A 9 6.58 19.12 -48.53
CA LEU A 9 6.32 17.68 -48.58
C LEU A 9 7.23 16.86 -47.64
N MET A 10 8.41 17.39 -47.30
CA MET A 10 9.32 16.74 -46.34
C MET A 10 8.90 16.92 -44.86
N GLU A 11 8.21 18.01 -44.51
CA GLU A 11 7.81 18.29 -43.11
C GLU A 11 6.65 17.39 -42.61
N THR A 12 5.76 16.97 -43.51
CA THR A 12 4.52 16.26 -43.15
C THR A 12 4.77 14.77 -42.82
N GLY A 13 5.85 14.17 -43.33
CA GLY A 13 6.22 12.78 -43.06
C GLY A 13 6.96 12.57 -41.72
N GLU A 14 7.71 13.57 -41.26
CA GLU A 14 8.42 13.51 -39.98
C GLU A 14 7.54 13.81 -38.77
N SER A 15 6.47 14.61 -38.93
CA SER A 15 5.58 14.97 -37.82
C SER A 15 4.74 13.77 -37.32
N SER A 16 4.27 12.92 -38.25
CA SER A 16 3.46 11.73 -37.93
C SER A 16 4.26 10.61 -37.27
N THR A 17 5.56 10.50 -37.58
CA THR A 17 6.46 9.49 -36.99
C THR A 17 6.98 9.89 -35.60
N ARG A 18 7.07 11.20 -35.29
CA ARG A 18 7.52 11.69 -33.97
C ARG A 18 6.47 11.58 -32.86
N GLN A 19 5.17 11.64 -33.18
CA GLN A 19 4.10 11.49 -32.17
C GLN A 19 4.00 10.07 -31.58
N ASN A 20 4.35 9.04 -32.35
CA ASN A 20 4.27 7.65 -31.91
C ASN A 20 5.36 7.29 -30.86
N VAL A 21 6.45 8.06 -30.80
CA VAL A 21 7.58 7.78 -29.90
C VAL A 21 7.38 8.38 -28.50
N GLU A 22 6.55 9.41 -28.35
CA GLU A 22 6.35 10.07 -27.04
C GLU A 22 5.35 9.35 -26.11
N SER A 23 4.50 8.46 -26.64
CA SER A 23 3.38 7.87 -25.88
C SER A 23 3.71 6.54 -25.18
N VAL A 24 4.93 6.02 -25.27
CA VAL A 24 5.35 4.86 -24.45
C VAL A 24 5.93 5.35 -23.13
N LYS A 25 5.21 6.22 -22.42
CA LYS A 25 5.46 6.46 -20.99
C LYS A 25 4.95 5.23 -20.24
N ALA A 26 5.71 4.14 -20.30
CA ALA A 26 5.53 3.03 -19.38
C ALA A 26 5.56 3.63 -17.98
N SER A 27 4.41 3.61 -17.30
CA SER A 27 4.25 4.16 -15.96
C SER A 27 5.29 3.48 -15.08
N TRP A 28 6.32 4.25 -14.70
CA TRP A 28 7.41 3.83 -13.83
C TRP A 28 6.94 2.97 -12.63
N PRO A 29 5.79 3.27 -11.98
CA PRO A 29 5.23 2.44 -10.92
C PRO A 29 4.89 1.00 -11.34
N VAL A 30 4.38 0.80 -12.56
CA VAL A 30 4.03 -0.53 -13.08
C VAL A 30 5.28 -1.36 -13.33
N ARG A 31 6.38 -0.72 -13.73
CA ARG A 31 7.67 -1.39 -13.91
C ARG A 31 8.24 -1.85 -12.58
N VAL A 32 8.17 -1.02 -11.54
CA VAL A 32 8.63 -1.35 -10.17
C VAL A 32 7.76 -2.46 -9.56
N TRP A 33 6.44 -2.34 -9.67
CA TRP A 33 5.50 -3.37 -9.19
C TRP A 33 5.77 -4.73 -9.84
N ARG A 34 5.91 -4.74 -11.17
CA ARG A 34 6.19 -5.97 -11.93
C ARG A 34 7.55 -6.56 -11.56
N PHE A 35 8.58 -5.73 -11.31
CA PHE A 35 9.88 -6.20 -10.85
C PHE A 35 9.81 -6.84 -9.46
N TYR A 36 9.04 -6.26 -8.54
CA TYR A 36 8.84 -6.81 -7.20
C TYR A 36 8.06 -8.14 -7.24
N TYR A 37 6.99 -8.18 -8.04
CA TYR A 37 6.19 -9.38 -8.24
C TYR A 37 6.98 -10.50 -8.94
N ASP A 38 7.73 -10.17 -9.99
CA ASP A 38 8.60 -11.14 -10.68
C ASP A 38 9.73 -11.60 -9.76
N GLY A 39 10.41 -10.71 -9.03
CA GLY A 39 11.45 -11.08 -8.08
C GLY A 39 10.94 -11.98 -6.95
N PHE A 40 9.73 -11.73 -6.48
CA PHE A 40 9.05 -12.55 -5.48
C PHE A 40 8.68 -13.95 -6.00
N ARG A 41 8.23 -14.04 -7.26
CA ARG A 41 7.86 -15.31 -7.90
C ARG A 41 9.08 -16.13 -8.34
N ASN A 42 10.13 -15.47 -8.83
CA ASN A 42 11.38 -16.09 -9.29
C ASN A 42 12.35 -16.43 -8.16
N MET A 43 12.10 -15.99 -6.92
CA MET A 43 12.87 -16.44 -5.77
C MET A 43 12.75 -17.96 -5.66
N THR A 44 13.89 -18.63 -5.79
CA THR A 44 14.09 -20.05 -5.55
C THR A 44 13.48 -20.45 -4.20
N SER A 45 13.17 -21.73 -4.03
CA SER A 45 12.44 -22.33 -2.89
C SER A 45 12.77 -21.73 -1.52
N LEU A 46 14.03 -21.37 -1.28
CA LEU A 46 14.51 -20.65 -0.09
C LEU A 46 13.83 -19.29 0.17
N GLY A 47 13.70 -18.43 -0.84
CA GLY A 47 13.09 -17.10 -0.69
C GLY A 47 11.59 -17.17 -0.43
N ARG A 48 10.91 -18.12 -1.08
CA ARG A 48 9.48 -18.37 -0.86
C ARG A 48 9.21 -18.89 0.56
N GLN A 49 10.06 -19.81 1.06
CA GLN A 49 9.99 -20.28 2.44
C GLN A 49 10.28 -19.17 3.45
N LEU A 50 11.29 -18.32 3.20
CA LEU A 50 11.60 -17.18 4.07
C LEU A 50 10.44 -16.20 4.17
N TRP A 51 9.79 -15.89 3.05
CA TRP A 51 8.66 -14.96 3.07
C TRP A 51 7.45 -15.53 3.82
N VAL A 52 7.17 -16.82 3.64
CA VAL A 52 6.15 -17.51 4.43
C VAL A 52 6.50 -17.46 5.93
N LEU A 53 7.77 -17.64 6.30
CA LEU A 53 8.22 -17.49 7.68
C LEU A 53 8.04 -16.07 8.22
N ILE A 54 8.35 -15.04 7.42
CA ILE A 54 8.16 -13.63 7.79
C ILE A 54 6.67 -13.33 8.00
N LEU A 55 5.82 -13.75 7.06
CA LEU A 55 4.36 -13.59 7.19
C LEU A 55 3.81 -14.33 8.40
N LEU A 56 4.24 -15.57 8.60
CA LEU A 56 3.82 -16.38 9.74
C LEU A 56 4.21 -15.71 11.05
N LYS A 57 5.44 -15.20 11.13
CA LYS A 57 5.93 -14.50 12.32
C LYS A 57 5.19 -13.20 12.57
N LEU A 58 4.95 -12.40 11.53
CA LEU A 58 4.11 -11.20 11.60
C LEU A 58 2.69 -11.52 12.07
N PHE A 59 2.09 -12.58 11.54
CA PHE A 59 0.76 -13.03 11.95
C PHE A 59 0.75 -13.47 13.41
N ILE A 60 1.71 -14.30 13.83
CA ILE A 60 1.84 -14.76 15.22
C ILE A 60 2.06 -13.57 16.16
N PHE A 61 2.96 -12.64 15.84
CA PHE A 61 3.16 -11.44 16.65
C PHE A 61 1.92 -10.56 16.70
N PHE A 62 1.22 -10.38 15.58
CA PHE A 62 -0.03 -9.64 15.54
C PHE A 62 -1.09 -10.28 16.42
N VAL A 63 -1.22 -11.61 16.37
CA VAL A 63 -2.17 -12.37 17.19
C VAL A 63 -1.79 -12.32 18.66
N ILE A 64 -0.52 -12.50 19.03
CA ILE A 64 -0.07 -12.41 20.43
C ILE A 64 -0.25 -11.00 20.96
N LEU A 65 0.20 -9.97 20.24
CA LEU A 65 -0.02 -8.59 20.65
C LEU A 65 -1.52 -8.28 20.72
N LYS A 66 -2.32 -8.71 19.76
CA LYS A 66 -3.77 -8.48 19.83
C LYS A 66 -4.40 -9.22 21.01
N LEU A 67 -4.10 -10.51 21.19
CA LEU A 67 -4.67 -11.34 22.25
C LEU A 67 -4.04 -11.15 23.62
N PHE A 68 -2.91 -10.46 23.77
CA PHE A 68 -2.28 -10.15 25.07
C PHE A 68 -2.48 -8.68 25.44
N PHE A 69 -2.43 -7.78 24.46
CA PHE A 69 -2.65 -6.36 24.67
C PHE A 69 -4.15 -6.01 24.74
N PHE A 70 -5.07 -6.70 24.05
CA PHE A 70 -6.52 -6.44 24.16
C PHE A 70 -7.33 -7.18 25.26
N PRO A 71 -6.99 -8.38 25.79
CA PRO A 71 -7.80 -9.02 26.82
C PRO A 71 -7.77 -8.24 28.15
N ASP A 72 -6.61 -7.69 28.53
CA ASP A 72 -6.44 -6.94 29.78
C ASP A 72 -6.97 -5.51 29.68
N LEU A 73 -7.12 -4.98 28.46
CA LEU A 73 -7.79 -3.69 28.23
C LEU A 73 -9.32 -3.78 28.41
N LEU A 74 -9.92 -4.98 28.27
CA LEU A 74 -11.37 -5.16 28.39
C LEU A 74 -11.81 -5.97 29.63
N LYS A 75 -10.98 -6.87 30.16
CA LYS A 75 -11.39 -7.77 31.25
C LYS A 75 -10.88 -7.41 32.64
N ARG A 76 -9.91 -6.51 32.78
CA ARG A 76 -9.19 -6.40 34.05
C ARG A 76 -10.00 -5.78 35.20
N ASP A 77 -11.10 -5.07 34.93
CA ASP A 77 -11.77 -4.31 35.98
C ASP A 77 -13.29 -4.55 36.18
N TYR A 78 -14.04 -5.16 35.24
CA TYR A 78 -15.51 -5.32 35.41
C TYR A 78 -16.08 -6.56 34.69
N ASP A 79 -16.88 -7.35 35.41
CA ASP A 79 -17.59 -8.54 34.91
C ASP A 79 -18.67 -8.24 33.86
N ASN A 80 -19.10 -6.97 33.73
CA ASN A 80 -20.12 -6.52 32.80
C ASN A 80 -19.66 -5.26 32.03
N ASP A 81 -19.52 -5.38 30.70
CA ASP A 81 -18.96 -4.35 29.80
C ASP A 81 -19.83 -3.07 29.77
N ALA A 82 -21.12 -3.18 30.10
CA ALA A 82 -22.07 -2.07 30.13
C ALA A 82 -21.86 -1.10 31.32
N GLU A 83 -21.53 -1.62 32.51
CA GLU A 83 -21.31 -0.81 33.72
C GLU A 83 -20.00 -0.03 33.64
N ARG A 84 -18.94 -0.64 33.07
CA ARG A 84 -17.65 0.01 32.85
C ARG A 84 -17.75 1.20 31.90
N ALA A 85 -18.52 1.05 30.83
CA ALA A 85 -18.79 2.13 29.89
C ALA A 85 -19.51 3.31 30.56
N GLN A 86 -20.44 3.05 31.50
CA GLN A 86 -21.12 4.11 32.27
C GLN A 86 -20.19 4.83 33.25
N ALA A 87 -19.31 4.12 33.95
CA ALA A 87 -18.34 4.72 34.86
C ALA A 87 -17.38 5.68 34.13
N VAL A 88 -16.75 5.23 33.03
CA VAL A 88 -15.83 6.07 32.23
C VAL A 88 -16.56 7.27 31.60
N ARG A 89 -17.79 7.07 31.11
CA ARG A 89 -18.62 8.18 30.59
C ARG A 89 -18.86 9.24 31.66
N THR A 90 -19.15 8.82 32.89
CA THR A 90 -19.38 9.74 34.02
C THR A 90 -18.12 10.52 34.39
N HIS A 91 -16.94 9.89 34.35
CA HIS A 91 -15.66 10.56 34.60
C HIS A 91 -15.23 11.53 33.49
N LEU A 92 -15.61 11.28 32.23
CA LEU A 92 -15.30 12.17 31.11
C LEU A 92 -16.36 13.28 30.91
N SER A 93 -17.60 13.04 31.30
CA SER A 93 -18.69 14.03 31.20
C SER A 93 -18.74 15.02 32.36
N ASN A 94 -18.06 14.69 33.47
CA ASN A 94 -17.95 15.57 34.63
C ASN A 94 -16.48 15.97 34.82
N PRO A 95 -15.95 16.90 34.00
CA PRO A 95 -14.65 17.49 34.23
C PRO A 95 -14.71 18.29 35.53
N ASP A 96 -14.27 17.62 36.59
CA ASP A 96 -13.88 18.12 37.91
C ASP A 96 -14.67 19.28 38.54
N LYS A 97 -15.27 19.00 39.71
CA LYS A 97 -15.46 20.04 40.72
C LYS A 97 -14.21 20.05 41.61
N ARG A 98 -13.10 20.60 41.13
CA ARG A 98 -12.00 21.08 41.97
C ARG A 98 -11.20 22.17 41.27
#